data_AF-S4RD37-F1
#
_entry.id   AF-S4RD37-F1
#
_cell.length_a   1.000
_cell.length_b   1.000
_cell.length_c   1.000
_cell.angle_alpha   90.00
_cell.angle_beta   90.00
_cell.angle_gamma   90.00
#
_symmetry.space_group_name_H-M   'P 1'
#
loop_
_entity.id
_entity.type
_entity.pdbx_description
1 polymer ?
#
loop_
_entity_poly.entity_id
_entity_poly.type
_entity_poly.pdbx_seq_one_letter_code
_entity_poly.pdbx_strand_id
1 'polypeptide(L)'
;ASLSWSQFDSQEDEKLLRMADAFGAQCQAVFPTRRLATTVADLNGQAVFVCRFIRPIQPPAELLQANPGNLQLTALLARYVSLIPFIPDSVSFSGVCDLWSTSDQFLELQCGDEEEHAVLLCNFFLAQGIKAWLLLGTAVPEGSTAYVLTQEEGSYNQFVIWNPSTGRSYNQHDHFCPLQSVGCLISADNIWFNIQLYDLPARMNFAVSNASLWKPFFTRSFPIPNLPSVQPAELNHVPPDKTSAMELQARIEKILKERMMEWRPRQPTRWNRHVTAALRDLLPALERGMGRAVEEQHRAELAHTLADYRVSGFPIHMAFTELQRLVEAVYGSGVHSIDLPGTEFALAVYVHPYANHVMSVWVYVASLVRVR
;
A
#
# COMPACT_ATOMS: atom_id res chain seq x y z
N ALA A 1 -0.65 27.03 -8.44
CA ALA A 1 -0.16 27.56 -9.73
C ALA A 1 0.33 26.36 -10.51
N SER A 2 -0.14 26.15 -11.74
CA SER A 2 0.37 25.07 -12.60
C SER A 2 1.86 25.31 -12.86
N LEU A 3 2.73 24.40 -12.43
CA LEU A 3 4.15 24.42 -12.77
C LEU A 3 4.29 24.42 -14.29
N SER A 4 5.09 25.34 -14.83
CA SER A 4 5.44 25.35 -16.25
C SER A 4 6.60 24.40 -16.46
N TRP A 5 6.34 23.22 -17.06
CA TRP A 5 7.36 22.19 -17.29
C TRP A 5 8.45 22.63 -18.26
N SER A 6 8.26 23.75 -18.97
CA SER A 6 9.29 24.42 -19.78
C SER A 6 10.54 24.87 -19.01
N GLN A 7 10.53 24.81 -17.68
CA GLN A 7 11.67 25.15 -16.82
C GLN A 7 12.52 23.95 -16.43
N PHE A 8 12.04 22.73 -16.69
CA PHE A 8 12.75 21.48 -16.41
C PHE A 8 13.33 20.92 -17.70
N ASP A 9 14.50 20.27 -17.62
CA ASP A 9 15.04 19.50 -18.73
C ASP A 9 14.08 18.32 -19.02
N SER A 10 13.86 18.02 -20.30
CA SER A 10 12.94 16.95 -20.70
C SER A 10 13.43 16.25 -21.96
N GLN A 11 13.22 14.94 -22.01
CA GLN A 11 13.39 14.14 -23.23
C GLN A 11 12.05 13.93 -23.97
N GLU A 12 10.97 14.53 -23.49
CA GLU A 12 9.67 14.45 -24.14
C GLU A 12 9.60 15.39 -25.35
N ASP A 13 8.78 15.03 -26.33
CA ASP A 13 8.52 15.89 -27.49
C ASP A 13 7.90 17.23 -27.04
N GLU A 14 8.44 18.35 -27.51
CA GLU A 14 7.94 19.69 -27.12
C GLU A 14 6.45 19.89 -27.42
N LYS A 15 5.94 19.30 -28.51
CA LYS A 15 4.51 19.37 -28.85
C LYS A 15 3.69 18.58 -27.84
N LEU A 16 4.19 17.43 -27.37
CA LEU A 16 3.53 16.66 -26.31
C LEU A 16 3.41 17.50 -25.03
N LEU A 17 4.51 18.13 -24.60
CA LEU A 17 4.52 18.97 -23.39
C LEU A 17 3.58 20.18 -23.52
N ARG A 18 3.62 20.91 -24.64
CA ARG A 18 2.71 22.05 -24.88
C ARG A 18 1.24 21.61 -24.87
N MET A 19 0.94 20.44 -25.44
CA MET A 19 -0.42 19.89 -25.41
C MET A 19 -0.82 19.44 -24.00
N ALA A 20 0.11 18.88 -23.21
CA ALA A 20 -0.10 18.52 -21.81
C ALA A 20 -0.46 19.75 -20.97
N ASP A 21 0.31 20.83 -21.09
CA ASP A 21 0.05 22.10 -20.40
C ASP A 21 -1.30 22.70 -20.81
N ALA A 22 -1.59 22.73 -22.12
CA ALA A 22 -2.86 23.25 -22.63
C ALA A 22 -4.06 22.40 -22.16
N PHE A 23 -3.91 21.08 -22.12
CA PHE A 23 -4.94 20.17 -21.61
C PHE A 23 -5.18 20.39 -20.12
N GLY A 24 -4.11 20.51 -19.33
CA GLY A 24 -4.18 20.81 -17.90
C GLY A 24 -4.90 22.13 -17.62
N ALA A 25 -4.49 23.20 -18.31
CA ALA A 25 -5.09 24.53 -18.18
C ALA A 25 -6.58 24.53 -18.52
N GLN A 26 -6.98 23.86 -19.62
CA GLN A 26 -8.39 23.76 -20.00
C GLN A 26 -9.23 22.99 -18.97
N CYS A 27 -8.69 21.89 -18.44
CA CYS A 27 -9.39 21.06 -17.46
C CYS A 27 -9.56 21.79 -16.13
N GLN A 28 -8.50 22.42 -15.63
CA GLN A 28 -8.49 23.16 -14.37
C GLN A 28 -9.30 24.46 -14.43
N ALA A 29 -9.42 25.08 -15.61
CA ALA A 29 -10.29 26.26 -15.79
C ALA A 29 -11.77 25.95 -15.53
N VAL A 30 -12.20 24.72 -15.80
CA VAL A 30 -13.60 24.27 -15.58
C VAL A 30 -13.76 23.57 -14.24
N PHE A 31 -12.76 22.77 -13.84
CA PHE A 31 -12.80 21.95 -12.63
C PHE A 31 -11.54 22.19 -11.77
N PRO A 32 -11.45 23.32 -11.05
CA PRO A 32 -10.22 23.77 -10.40
C PRO A 32 -9.77 22.90 -9.21
N THR A 33 -10.68 22.12 -8.62
CA THR A 33 -10.39 21.28 -7.45
C THR A 33 -10.02 19.84 -7.81
N ARG A 34 -10.13 19.43 -9.08
CA ARG A 34 -9.87 18.05 -9.51
C ARG A 34 -8.39 17.86 -9.82
N ARG A 35 -7.78 16.90 -9.12
CA ARG A 35 -6.36 16.55 -9.32
C ARG A 35 -6.12 16.08 -10.76
N LEU A 36 -5.03 16.56 -11.36
CA LEU A 36 -4.58 16.13 -12.68
C LEU A 36 -3.06 16.22 -12.72
N ALA A 37 -2.42 15.13 -13.14
CA ALA A 37 -1.03 15.11 -13.53
C ALA A 37 -0.92 14.60 -14.96
N THR A 38 -0.25 15.36 -15.83
CA THR A 38 0.10 14.95 -17.19
C THR A 38 1.60 14.69 -17.33
N THR A 39 2.39 15.46 -16.59
CA THR A 39 3.85 15.42 -16.56
C THR A 39 4.27 15.55 -15.10
N VAL A 40 5.35 14.86 -14.74
CA VAL A 40 5.96 14.82 -13.40
C VAL A 40 7.47 14.94 -13.54
N ALA A 41 8.18 15.26 -12.45
CA ALA A 41 9.64 15.20 -12.45
C ALA A 41 10.10 13.80 -12.03
N ASP A 42 11.07 13.22 -12.73
CA ASP A 42 11.73 11.99 -12.29
C ASP A 42 12.78 12.27 -11.21
N LEU A 43 13.40 11.22 -10.65
CA LEU A 43 14.48 11.37 -9.65
C LEU A 43 15.72 12.12 -10.16
N ASN A 44 15.88 12.29 -11.48
CA ASN A 44 16.94 13.09 -12.09
C ASN A 44 16.53 14.55 -12.31
N GLY A 45 15.31 14.94 -11.92
CA GLY A 45 14.75 16.27 -12.15
C GLY A 45 14.31 16.52 -13.59
N GLN A 46 14.12 15.46 -14.39
CA GLN A 46 13.63 15.59 -15.76
C GLN A 46 12.11 15.52 -15.81
N ALA A 47 11.49 16.35 -16.64
CA ALA A 47 10.05 16.28 -16.86
C ALA A 47 9.71 15.07 -17.74
N VAL A 48 8.89 14.16 -17.22
CA VAL A 48 8.48 12.90 -17.85
C VAL A 48 6.96 12.81 -17.92
N PHE A 49 6.44 12.36 -19.05
CA PHE A 49 5.00 12.19 -19.24
C PHE A 49 4.48 10.97 -18.46
N VAL A 50 3.42 11.14 -17.67
CA VAL A 50 3.00 10.14 -16.65
C VAL A 50 2.66 8.76 -17.22
N CYS A 51 2.16 8.68 -18.46
CA CYS A 51 1.86 7.39 -19.11
C CYS A 51 3.09 6.48 -19.22
N ARG A 52 4.30 7.05 -19.25
CA ARG A 52 5.55 6.29 -19.37
C ARG A 52 5.90 5.49 -18.13
N PHE A 53 5.33 5.82 -16.97
CA PHE A 53 5.51 5.05 -15.75
C PHE A 53 4.63 3.80 -15.71
N ILE A 54 3.66 3.67 -16.62
CA ILE A 54 2.75 2.54 -16.67
C ILE A 54 3.24 1.51 -17.69
N ARG A 55 3.59 0.32 -17.19
CA ARG A 55 4.05 -0.81 -17.99
C ARG A 55 3.77 -2.11 -17.23
N PRO A 56 3.32 -3.19 -17.89
CA PRO A 56 3.23 -4.50 -17.25
C PRO A 56 4.61 -4.91 -16.69
N ILE A 57 4.69 -5.11 -15.38
CA ILE A 57 5.89 -5.57 -14.68
C ILE A 57 5.53 -6.77 -13.82
N GLN A 58 6.31 -7.85 -13.91
CA GLN A 58 6.03 -9.06 -13.13
C GLN A 58 6.29 -8.82 -11.64
N PRO A 59 5.40 -9.30 -10.75
CA PRO A 59 5.66 -9.30 -9.31
C PRO A 59 6.67 -10.41 -8.93
N PRO A 60 7.20 -10.38 -7.69
CA PRO A 60 8.05 -11.46 -7.18
C PRO A 60 7.41 -12.84 -7.36
N ALA A 61 8.18 -13.78 -7.92
CA ALA A 61 7.68 -15.11 -8.30
C ALA A 61 7.08 -15.90 -7.12
N GLU A 62 7.57 -15.68 -5.90
CA GLU A 62 7.04 -16.30 -4.68
C GLU A 62 5.59 -15.92 -4.37
N LEU A 63 5.15 -14.71 -4.75
CA LEU A 63 3.77 -14.27 -4.56
C LEU A 63 2.84 -14.99 -5.53
N LEU A 64 3.34 -15.31 -6.73
CA LEU A 64 2.60 -16.06 -7.75
C LEU A 64 2.51 -17.55 -7.38
N GLN A 65 3.58 -18.11 -6.82
CA GLN A 65 3.67 -19.53 -6.44
C GLN A 65 2.74 -19.91 -5.28
N ALA A 66 2.26 -18.94 -4.50
CA ALA A 66 1.29 -19.20 -3.43
C ALA A 66 -0.05 -19.77 -3.96
N ASN A 67 -0.29 -19.77 -5.28
CA ASN A 67 -1.53 -20.18 -5.95
C ASN A 67 -2.84 -19.69 -5.29
N PRO A 68 -2.92 -18.43 -4.83
CA PRO A 68 -4.20 -17.86 -4.44
C PRO A 68 -5.09 -17.75 -5.69
N GLY A 69 -6.39 -18.01 -5.59
CA GLY A 69 -7.31 -17.68 -6.70
C GLY A 69 -7.21 -16.19 -7.06
N ASN A 70 -7.63 -15.77 -8.27
CA ASN A 70 -7.37 -14.39 -8.78
C ASN A 70 -7.69 -13.25 -7.79
N LEU A 71 -8.83 -13.30 -7.08
CA LEU A 71 -9.19 -12.29 -6.06
C LEU A 71 -8.26 -12.29 -4.84
N GLN A 72 -7.72 -13.45 -4.48
CA GLN A 72 -6.74 -13.57 -3.41
C GLN A 72 -5.36 -13.10 -3.90
N LEU A 73 -5.03 -13.30 -5.18
CA LEU A 73 -3.78 -12.79 -5.77
C LEU A 73 -3.75 -11.26 -5.77
N THR A 74 -4.82 -10.59 -6.19
CA THR A 74 -4.86 -9.11 -6.19
C THR A 74 -4.73 -8.53 -4.78
N ALA A 75 -5.39 -9.15 -3.80
CA ALA A 75 -5.25 -8.80 -2.39
C ALA A 75 -3.82 -9.04 -1.88
N LEU A 76 -3.17 -10.13 -2.28
CA LEU A 76 -1.79 -10.44 -1.91
C LEU A 76 -0.80 -9.42 -2.49
N LEU A 77 -0.97 -9.04 -3.76
CA LEU A 77 -0.13 -8.03 -4.41
C LEU A 77 -0.31 -6.65 -3.76
N ALA A 78 -1.55 -6.24 -3.50
CA ALA A 78 -1.83 -4.99 -2.80
C ALA A 78 -1.24 -4.99 -1.38
N ARG A 79 -1.31 -6.13 -0.67
CA ARG A 79 -0.66 -6.31 0.63
C ARG A 79 0.85 -6.17 0.53
N TYR A 80 1.50 -6.87 -0.40
CA TYR A 80 2.94 -6.79 -0.59
C TYR A 80 3.40 -5.35 -0.84
N VAL A 81 2.72 -4.63 -1.74
CA VAL A 81 3.03 -3.23 -2.02
C VAL A 81 2.85 -2.35 -0.77
N SER A 82 1.78 -2.55 0.01
CA SER A 82 1.54 -1.80 1.26
C SER A 82 2.55 -2.07 2.39
N LEU A 83 3.38 -3.12 2.24
CA LEU A 83 4.43 -3.44 3.19
C LEU A 83 5.74 -2.71 2.88
N ILE A 84 5.84 -2.04 1.72
CA ILE A 84 6.94 -1.14 1.43
C ILE A 84 6.72 0.12 2.29
N PRO A 85 7.75 0.60 3.01
CA PRO A 85 7.65 1.79 3.84
C PRO A 85 7.12 3.03 3.09
N PHE A 86 6.14 3.70 3.70
CA PHE A 86 5.62 4.97 3.22
C PHE A 86 6.42 6.15 3.80
N ILE A 87 6.95 7.02 2.93
CA ILE A 87 7.61 8.28 3.32
C ILE A 87 7.06 9.40 2.42
N PRO A 88 6.32 10.38 2.96
CA PRO A 88 5.78 11.47 2.16
C PRO A 88 6.87 12.41 1.65
N ASP A 89 6.71 12.89 0.42
CA ASP A 89 7.66 13.76 -0.29
C ASP A 89 8.13 15.00 0.50
N SER A 90 7.25 15.56 1.34
CA SER A 90 7.57 16.70 2.22
C SER A 90 8.73 16.46 3.19
N VAL A 91 9.09 15.20 3.43
CA VAL A 91 10.20 14.77 4.28
C VAL A 91 11.47 14.49 3.47
N SER A 92 11.34 14.16 2.18
CA SER A 92 12.43 13.70 1.31
C SER A 92 13.01 14.81 0.42
N PHE A 93 12.18 15.74 -0.05
CA PHE A 93 12.59 16.81 -0.98
C PHE A 93 12.03 18.16 -0.54
N SER A 94 12.64 19.26 -1.00
CA SER A 94 12.33 20.64 -0.58
C SER A 94 10.93 21.16 -0.99
N GLY A 95 9.98 20.27 -1.30
CA GLY A 95 8.57 20.56 -1.55
C GLY A 95 8.30 21.33 -2.85
N VAL A 96 9.23 21.29 -3.81
CA VAL A 96 9.14 22.10 -5.05
C VAL A 96 8.33 21.39 -6.15
N CYS A 97 8.29 20.05 -6.18
CA CYS A 97 7.49 19.25 -7.12
C CYS A 97 7.31 17.80 -6.62
N ASP A 98 6.20 17.17 -7.01
CA ASP A 98 5.96 15.71 -6.83
C ASP A 98 6.98 14.95 -7.69
N LEU A 99 7.87 14.17 -7.07
CA LEU A 99 8.87 13.36 -7.77
C LEU A 99 8.34 11.94 -7.97
N TRP A 100 8.50 11.39 -9.16
CA TRP A 100 8.10 10.01 -9.45
C TRP A 100 9.33 9.16 -9.74
N SER A 101 9.45 8.04 -9.06
CA SER A 101 10.46 7.03 -9.33
C SER A 101 9.92 5.85 -10.14
N THR A 102 10.82 5.18 -10.86
CA THR A 102 10.49 3.91 -11.52
C THR A 102 10.35 2.78 -10.50
N SER A 103 9.70 1.68 -10.88
CA SER A 103 9.42 0.57 -9.98
C SER A 103 10.68 -0.10 -9.43
N ASP A 104 11.77 -0.17 -10.20
CA ASP A 104 13.10 -0.60 -9.72
C ASP A 104 13.68 0.36 -8.69
N GLN A 105 13.69 1.67 -8.99
CA GLN A 105 14.19 2.70 -8.08
C GLN A 105 13.42 2.69 -6.75
N PHE A 106 12.09 2.60 -6.80
CA PHE A 106 11.24 2.52 -5.61
C PHE A 106 11.58 1.29 -4.74
N LEU A 107 11.78 0.13 -5.37
CA LEU A 107 12.14 -1.11 -4.67
C LEU A 107 13.58 -1.08 -4.13
N GLU A 108 14.51 -0.39 -4.79
CA GLU A 108 15.87 -0.17 -4.31
C GLU A 108 15.94 0.81 -3.14
N LEU A 109 15.16 1.90 -3.20
CA LEU A 109 15.07 2.90 -2.11
C LEU A 109 14.34 2.35 -0.88
N GLN A 110 13.51 1.31 -1.07
CA GLN A 110 12.70 0.68 -0.03
C GLN A 110 11.73 1.65 0.68
N CYS A 111 11.40 2.76 0.03
CA CYS A 111 10.44 3.74 0.52
C CYS A 111 9.96 4.63 -0.62
N GLY A 112 8.77 5.19 -0.46
CA GLY A 112 8.12 6.07 -1.42
C GLY A 112 6.77 6.53 -0.91
N ASP A 113 6.04 7.30 -1.70
CA ASP A 113 4.76 7.87 -1.31
C ASP A 113 3.60 7.24 -2.08
N GLU A 114 2.45 7.92 -2.15
CA GLU A 114 1.24 7.39 -2.76
C GLU A 114 1.46 7.00 -4.23
N GLU A 115 2.22 7.79 -4.97
CA GLU A 115 2.42 7.64 -6.42
C GLU A 115 3.26 6.41 -6.75
N GLU A 116 4.40 6.21 -6.06
CA GLU A 116 5.23 5.01 -6.25
C GLU A 116 4.48 3.71 -5.97
N HIS A 117 3.75 3.68 -4.84
CA HIS A 117 3.00 2.50 -4.45
C HIS A 117 1.92 2.20 -5.49
N ALA A 118 1.22 3.23 -5.97
CA ALA A 118 0.18 3.07 -6.97
C ALA A 118 0.70 2.65 -8.34
N VAL A 119 1.82 3.23 -8.79
CA VAL A 119 2.48 2.84 -10.04
C VAL A 119 2.93 1.39 -9.98
N LEU A 120 3.60 0.98 -8.91
CA LEU A 120 4.07 -0.41 -8.75
C LEU A 120 2.90 -1.40 -8.76
N LEU A 121 1.85 -1.13 -7.99
CA LEU A 121 0.68 -2.01 -7.93
C LEU A 121 -0.06 -2.08 -9.27
N CYS A 122 -0.22 -0.94 -9.95
CA CYS A 122 -0.84 -0.89 -11.27
C CYS A 122 -0.06 -1.76 -12.28
N ASN A 123 1.27 -1.63 -12.29
CA ASN A 123 2.15 -2.38 -13.17
C ASN A 123 2.10 -3.90 -12.89
N PHE A 124 2.02 -4.31 -11.62
CA PHE A 124 1.82 -5.70 -11.22
C PHE A 124 0.47 -6.25 -11.72
N PHE A 125 -0.62 -5.51 -11.53
CA PHE A 125 -1.93 -5.92 -12.01
C PHE A 125 -1.95 -6.09 -13.53
N LEU A 126 -1.37 -5.14 -14.28
CA LEU A 126 -1.27 -5.23 -15.73
C LEU A 126 -0.48 -6.46 -16.19
N ALA A 127 0.59 -6.84 -15.49
CA ALA A 127 1.35 -8.05 -15.80
C ALA A 127 0.57 -9.35 -15.56
N GLN A 128 -0.43 -9.32 -14.67
CA GLN A 128 -1.35 -10.44 -14.44
C GLN A 128 -2.57 -10.40 -15.38
N GLY A 129 -2.56 -9.55 -16.41
CA GLY A 129 -3.66 -9.41 -17.37
C GLY A 129 -4.88 -8.69 -16.81
N ILE A 130 -4.77 -8.06 -15.64
CA ILE A 130 -5.85 -7.32 -15.01
C ILE A 130 -5.92 -5.94 -15.65
N LYS A 131 -7.12 -5.54 -16.07
CA LYS A 131 -7.36 -4.21 -16.60
C LYS A 131 -7.32 -3.17 -15.48
N ALA A 132 -6.24 -2.40 -15.44
CA ALA A 132 -5.95 -1.46 -14.37
C ALA A 132 -5.62 -0.06 -14.89
N TRP A 133 -5.89 0.94 -14.05
CA TRP A 133 -5.51 2.34 -14.25
C TRP A 133 -4.95 2.89 -12.96
N LEU A 134 -3.98 3.77 -13.08
CA LEU A 134 -3.62 4.67 -11.99
C LEU A 134 -4.72 5.71 -11.82
N LEU A 135 -5.13 5.98 -10.59
CA LEU A 135 -6.21 6.91 -10.23
C LEU A 135 -5.62 8.03 -9.38
N LEU A 136 -5.76 9.28 -9.82
CA LEU A 136 -5.36 10.45 -9.03
C LEU A 136 -6.57 11.18 -8.47
N GLY A 137 -6.52 11.51 -7.19
CA GLY A 137 -7.65 12.10 -6.48
C GLY A 137 -7.26 12.73 -5.15
N THR A 138 -8.27 12.89 -4.30
CA THR A 138 -8.09 13.37 -2.92
C THR A 138 -8.83 12.44 -1.97
N ALA A 139 -8.17 12.00 -0.89
CA ALA A 139 -8.75 11.14 0.15
C ALA A 139 -8.62 11.77 1.54
N VAL A 140 -9.33 11.22 2.52
CA VAL A 140 -9.22 11.62 3.93
C VAL A 140 -8.72 10.42 4.74
N PRO A 141 -7.67 10.57 5.58
CA PRO A 141 -6.95 11.81 5.90
C PRO A 141 -5.80 12.19 4.94
N GLU A 142 -5.54 11.39 3.90
CA GLU A 142 -4.32 11.46 3.05
C GLU A 142 -4.13 12.80 2.32
N GLY A 143 -5.21 13.48 1.93
CA GLY A 143 -5.13 14.65 1.06
C GLY A 143 -4.95 14.22 -0.39
N SER A 144 -4.03 14.85 -1.12
CA SER A 144 -3.70 14.48 -2.50
C SER A 144 -3.13 13.07 -2.54
N THR A 145 -3.68 12.18 -3.37
CA THR A 145 -3.34 10.74 -3.31
C THR A 145 -3.44 10.04 -4.67
N ALA A 146 -2.78 8.90 -4.78
CA ALA A 146 -2.76 8.02 -5.95
C ALA A 146 -3.18 6.59 -5.58
N TYR A 147 -4.23 6.10 -6.24
CA TYR A 147 -4.84 4.77 -6.03
C TYR A 147 -4.76 3.96 -7.32
N VAL A 148 -5.15 2.68 -7.28
CA VAL A 148 -5.29 1.85 -8.49
C VAL A 148 -6.74 1.47 -8.68
N LEU A 149 -7.26 1.71 -9.88
CA LEU A 149 -8.58 1.26 -10.30
C LEU A 149 -8.44 -0.01 -11.12
N THR A 150 -9.24 -1.03 -10.83
CA THR A 150 -9.34 -2.24 -11.64
C THR A 150 -10.76 -2.47 -12.11
N GLN A 151 -10.91 -3.10 -13.28
CA GLN A 151 -12.21 -3.54 -13.80
C GLN A 151 -12.31 -5.07 -13.73
N GLU A 152 -13.40 -5.59 -13.17
CA GLU A 152 -13.64 -7.03 -13.11
C GLU A 152 -13.82 -7.63 -14.52
N GLU A 153 -13.21 -8.79 -14.73
CA GLU A 153 -13.29 -9.51 -16.01
C GLU A 153 -14.74 -9.94 -16.30
N GLY A 154 -15.21 -9.69 -17.52
CA GLY A 154 -16.60 -10.01 -17.92
C GLY A 154 -17.66 -9.03 -17.43
N SER A 155 -17.30 -8.00 -16.66
CA SER A 155 -18.22 -6.96 -16.19
C SER A 155 -17.86 -5.59 -16.77
N TYR A 156 -18.83 -4.92 -17.39
CA TYR A 156 -18.63 -3.59 -17.96
C TYR A 156 -18.73 -2.45 -16.94
N ASN A 157 -19.24 -2.72 -15.73
CA ASN A 157 -19.61 -1.69 -14.76
C ASN A 157 -19.25 -2.02 -13.31
N GLN A 158 -18.40 -3.03 -13.08
CA GLN A 158 -17.86 -3.34 -11.76
C GLN A 158 -16.40 -2.96 -11.68
N PHE A 159 -16.14 -1.99 -10.82
CA PHE A 159 -14.83 -1.44 -10.57
C PHE A 159 -14.45 -1.59 -9.10
N VAL A 160 -13.18 -1.90 -8.88
CA VAL A 160 -12.59 -2.00 -7.55
C VAL A 160 -11.46 -0.99 -7.44
N ILE A 161 -11.53 -0.19 -6.38
CA ILE A 161 -10.58 0.86 -6.04
C ILE A 161 -9.63 0.29 -4.98
N TRP A 162 -8.33 0.32 -5.26
CA TRP A 162 -7.28 -0.19 -4.39
C TRP A 162 -6.48 0.97 -3.82
N ASN A 163 -6.37 1.04 -2.50
CA ASN A 163 -5.43 1.90 -1.80
C ASN A 163 -4.11 1.11 -1.65
N PRO A 164 -3.05 1.48 -2.40
CA PRO A 164 -1.80 0.73 -2.42
C PRO A 164 -1.01 0.86 -1.12
N SER A 165 -1.08 2.01 -0.46
CA SER A 165 -0.37 2.31 0.80
C SER A 165 -0.93 1.53 2.00
N THR A 166 -2.18 1.08 1.94
CA THR A 166 -2.83 0.30 3.01
C THR A 166 -3.15 -1.14 2.62
N GLY A 167 -3.04 -1.48 1.33
CA GLY A 167 -3.37 -2.79 0.77
C GLY A 167 -4.87 -3.08 0.77
N ARG A 168 -5.73 -2.08 1.03
CA ARG A 168 -7.19 -2.24 1.10
C ARG A 168 -7.84 -2.02 -0.26
N SER A 169 -8.91 -2.77 -0.52
CA SER A 169 -9.78 -2.56 -1.68
C SER A 169 -11.19 -2.17 -1.26
N TYR A 170 -11.83 -1.41 -2.14
CA TYR A 170 -13.16 -0.87 -1.98
C TYR A 170 -13.93 -1.08 -3.29
N ASN A 171 -15.17 -1.55 -3.20
CA ASN A 171 -16.05 -1.48 -4.36
C ASN A 171 -16.32 0.00 -4.69
N GLN A 172 -16.57 0.34 -5.97
CA GLN A 172 -16.84 1.72 -6.37
C GLN A 172 -17.99 2.40 -5.59
N HIS A 173 -18.95 1.63 -5.06
CA HIS A 173 -20.08 2.15 -4.26
C HIS A 173 -19.88 1.99 -2.75
N ASP A 174 -18.69 1.62 -2.30
CA ASP A 174 -18.39 1.46 -0.88
C ASP A 174 -18.25 2.83 -0.20
N HIS A 175 -19.12 3.11 0.77
CA HIS A 175 -19.10 4.35 1.54
C HIS A 175 -17.93 4.44 2.54
N PHE A 176 -17.25 3.32 2.82
CA PHE A 176 -16.05 3.30 3.65
C PHE A 176 -14.78 3.63 2.85
N CYS A 177 -14.89 3.81 1.53
CA CYS A 177 -13.77 4.26 0.71
C CYS A 177 -13.32 5.66 1.18
N PRO A 178 -12.04 5.85 1.55
CA PRO A 178 -11.54 7.15 2.04
C PRO A 178 -11.47 8.21 0.93
N LEU A 179 -11.49 7.80 -0.34
CA LEU A 179 -11.36 8.65 -1.51
C LEU A 179 -12.59 9.56 -1.67
N GLN A 180 -12.37 10.86 -1.59
CA GLN A 180 -13.41 11.90 -1.63
C GLN A 180 -13.62 12.48 -3.02
N SER A 181 -12.58 12.52 -3.85
CA SER A 181 -12.65 13.01 -5.22
C SER A 181 -11.74 12.24 -6.15
N VAL A 182 -12.18 12.05 -7.40
CA VAL A 182 -11.41 11.48 -8.51
C VAL A 182 -11.24 12.54 -9.58
N GLY A 183 -9.98 12.88 -9.86
CA GLY A 183 -9.63 13.87 -10.86
C GLY A 183 -9.29 13.27 -12.22
N CYS A 184 -8.40 12.26 -12.26
CA CYS A 184 -8.05 11.60 -13.52
C CYS A 184 -7.70 10.12 -13.35
N LEU A 185 -7.78 9.39 -14.47
CA LEU A 185 -7.27 8.03 -14.65
C LEU A 185 -6.13 8.04 -15.66
N ILE A 186 -5.09 7.25 -15.41
CA ILE A 186 -3.89 7.18 -16.24
C ILE A 186 -3.62 5.71 -16.59
N SER A 187 -3.24 5.46 -17.83
CA SER A 187 -2.74 4.17 -18.34
C SER A 187 -1.49 4.41 -19.18
N ALA A 188 -0.91 3.34 -19.73
CA ALA A 188 0.16 3.45 -20.73
C ALA A 188 -0.30 4.19 -22.01
N ASP A 189 -1.59 4.11 -22.34
CA ASP A 189 -2.11 4.58 -23.63
C ASP A 189 -2.77 5.97 -23.58
N ASN A 190 -3.21 6.42 -22.40
CA ASN A 190 -3.94 7.68 -22.27
C ASN A 190 -4.08 8.15 -20.83
N ILE A 191 -4.48 9.41 -20.72
CA ILE A 191 -4.96 10.08 -19.51
C ILE A 191 -6.43 10.47 -19.75
N TRP A 192 -7.30 10.16 -18.81
CA TRP A 192 -8.71 10.54 -18.83
C TRP A 192 -9.01 11.47 -17.67
N PHE A 193 -9.37 12.71 -17.97
CA PHE A 193 -9.79 13.67 -16.97
C PHE A 193 -11.30 13.56 -16.71
N ASN A 194 -11.69 13.55 -15.43
CA ASN A 194 -13.07 13.47 -15.02
C ASN A 194 -13.79 14.79 -15.30
N ILE A 195 -14.79 14.76 -16.20
CA ILE A 195 -15.64 15.92 -16.54
C ILE A 195 -17.10 15.74 -16.10
N GLN A 196 -17.36 14.74 -15.27
CA GLN A 196 -18.70 14.46 -14.74
C GLN A 196 -19.15 15.56 -13.77
N LEU A 197 -20.45 15.61 -13.46
CA LEU A 197 -20.97 16.56 -12.46
C LEU A 197 -20.38 16.30 -11.06
N TYR A 198 -20.21 15.02 -10.70
CA TYR A 198 -19.64 14.59 -9.42
C TYR A 198 -18.28 13.93 -9.62
N ASP A 199 -17.42 14.04 -8.61
CA ASP A 199 -16.09 13.41 -8.53
C ASP A 199 -15.96 12.45 -7.35
N LEU A 200 -16.97 12.37 -6.47
CA LEU A 200 -17.02 11.33 -5.45
C LEU A 200 -17.17 9.95 -6.11
N PRO A 201 -16.31 8.95 -5.78
CA PRO A 201 -16.32 7.62 -6.42
C PRO A 201 -17.70 6.96 -6.49
N ALA A 202 -18.46 7.00 -5.39
CA ALA A 202 -19.78 6.36 -5.31
C ALA A 202 -20.85 7.03 -6.20
N ARG A 203 -20.60 8.24 -6.71
CA ARG A 203 -21.55 9.06 -7.49
C ARG A 203 -21.10 9.30 -8.93
N MET A 204 -20.04 8.62 -9.39
CA MET A 204 -19.51 8.75 -10.73
C MET A 204 -19.45 7.40 -11.43
N ASN A 205 -19.19 7.42 -12.74
CA ASN A 205 -18.98 6.22 -13.53
C ASN A 205 -17.53 6.17 -14.05
N PHE A 206 -16.89 5.02 -13.88
CA PHE A 206 -15.48 4.80 -14.23
C PHE A 206 -15.25 4.32 -15.68
N ALA A 207 -16.28 4.19 -16.50
CA ALA A 207 -16.18 3.77 -17.90
C ALA A 207 -15.53 4.85 -18.77
N VAL A 208 -14.20 4.77 -18.91
CA VAL A 208 -13.35 5.69 -19.71
C VAL A 208 -13.70 5.75 -21.20
N SER A 209 -14.48 4.80 -21.72
CA SER A 209 -14.98 4.81 -23.09
C SER A 209 -16.03 5.89 -23.36
N ASN A 210 -16.67 6.43 -22.31
CA ASN A 210 -17.68 7.46 -22.45
C ASN A 210 -17.06 8.88 -22.44
N ALA A 211 -16.90 9.45 -23.63
CA ALA A 211 -16.32 10.79 -23.82
C ALA A 211 -17.15 11.95 -23.23
N SER A 212 -18.42 11.72 -22.84
CA SER A 212 -19.21 12.73 -22.12
C SER A 212 -18.91 12.77 -20.62
N LEU A 213 -18.21 11.76 -20.09
CA LEU A 213 -17.86 11.62 -18.68
C LEU A 213 -16.35 11.76 -18.46
N TRP A 214 -15.56 11.31 -19.43
CA TRP A 214 -14.11 11.29 -19.39
C TRP A 214 -13.54 12.01 -20.60
N LYS A 215 -12.78 13.08 -20.38
CA LYS A 215 -12.07 13.80 -21.43
C LYS A 215 -10.70 13.13 -21.64
N PRO A 216 -10.46 12.43 -22.77
CA PRO A 216 -9.16 11.82 -23.03
C PRO A 216 -8.13 12.88 -23.46
N PHE A 217 -6.86 12.66 -23.10
CA PHE A 217 -5.75 13.47 -23.56
C PHE A 217 -5.40 13.19 -25.03
N PHE A 218 -5.10 11.93 -25.34
CA PHE A 218 -4.91 11.49 -26.72
C PHE A 218 -6.26 11.26 -27.40
N THR A 219 -6.41 11.82 -28.59
CA THR A 219 -7.65 11.80 -29.39
C THR A 219 -7.33 11.41 -30.83
N ARG A 220 -8.35 11.26 -31.68
CA ARG A 220 -8.11 11.02 -33.12
C ARG A 220 -7.32 12.15 -33.80
N SER A 221 -7.50 13.39 -33.34
CA SER A 221 -6.77 14.57 -33.85
C SER A 221 -5.36 14.71 -33.27
N PHE A 222 -5.10 14.08 -32.13
CA PHE A 222 -3.79 14.05 -31.48
C PHE A 222 -3.55 12.63 -30.95
N PRO A 223 -3.19 11.68 -31.83
CA PRO A 223 -2.99 10.29 -31.45
C PRO A 223 -1.73 10.15 -30.58
N ILE A 224 -1.67 9.08 -29.79
CA ILE A 224 -0.50 8.74 -28.99
C ILE A 224 0.74 8.58 -29.90
N PRO A 225 1.85 9.29 -29.62
CA PRO A 225 3.11 9.08 -30.34
C PRO A 225 3.77 7.77 -29.93
N ASN A 226 4.93 7.43 -30.51
CA ASN A 226 5.76 6.37 -29.94
C ASN A 226 6.31 6.83 -28.58
N LEU A 227 5.72 6.33 -27.50
CA LEU A 227 5.99 6.78 -26.15
C LEU A 227 6.49 5.59 -25.30
N PRO A 228 7.77 5.23 -25.41
CA PRO A 228 8.31 4.08 -24.70
C PRO A 228 8.31 4.34 -23.19
N SER A 229 7.99 3.30 -22.42
CA SER A 229 8.00 3.39 -20.96
C SER A 229 9.39 3.72 -20.41
N VAL A 230 9.44 4.49 -19.32
CA VAL A 230 10.65 4.69 -18.51
C VAL A 230 10.88 3.54 -17.53
N GLN A 231 9.88 2.68 -17.33
CA GLN A 231 10.03 1.49 -16.51
C GLN A 231 10.97 0.48 -17.16
N PRO A 232 11.77 -0.24 -16.36
CA PRO A 232 12.56 -1.36 -16.85
C PRO A 232 11.66 -2.44 -17.47
N ALA A 233 12.23 -3.24 -18.36
CA ALA A 233 11.49 -4.32 -19.00
C ALA A 233 11.15 -5.47 -18.04
N GLU A 234 12.07 -5.73 -17.11
CA GLU A 234 11.96 -6.76 -16.10
C GLU A 234 12.58 -6.23 -14.80
N LEU A 235 12.07 -6.71 -13.67
CA LEU A 235 12.63 -6.41 -12.36
C LEU A 235 13.46 -7.58 -11.86
N ASN A 236 14.65 -7.28 -11.35
CA ASN A 236 15.47 -8.24 -10.64
C ASN A 236 15.07 -8.26 -9.17
N HIS A 237 14.18 -9.19 -8.81
CA HIS A 237 13.76 -9.34 -7.43
C HIS A 237 14.83 -10.02 -6.59
N VAL A 238 15.24 -9.36 -5.51
CA VAL A 238 16.11 -9.94 -4.48
C VAL A 238 15.29 -10.95 -3.68
N PRO A 239 15.76 -12.21 -3.52
CA PRO A 239 15.02 -13.22 -2.78
C PRO A 239 14.91 -12.88 -1.29
N PRO A 240 13.89 -13.41 -0.58
CA PRO A 240 13.71 -13.17 0.85
C PRO A 240 14.87 -13.70 1.67
N ASP A 241 15.41 -12.85 2.55
CA ASP A 241 16.44 -13.24 3.51
C ASP A 241 15.81 -13.74 4.83
N LYS A 242 15.66 -15.07 4.91
CA LYS A 242 15.13 -15.75 6.09
C LYS A 242 16.04 -15.63 7.31
N THR A 243 17.35 -15.53 7.12
CA THR A 243 18.31 -15.45 8.23
C THR A 243 18.18 -14.09 8.89
N SER A 244 18.23 -13.02 8.10
CA SER A 244 18.04 -11.65 8.60
C SER A 244 16.68 -11.47 9.27
N ALA A 245 15.61 -12.07 8.74
CA ALA A 245 14.29 -12.03 9.37
C ALA A 245 14.26 -12.72 10.75
N MET A 246 14.90 -13.89 10.89
CA MET A 246 15.00 -14.60 12.16
C MET A 246 15.78 -13.81 13.21
N GLU A 247 16.90 -13.20 12.82
CA GLU A 247 17.71 -12.34 13.70
C GLU A 247 16.93 -11.09 14.14
N LEU A 248 16.26 -10.44 13.19
CA LEU A 248 15.40 -9.28 13.46
C LEU A 248 14.24 -9.65 14.39
N GLN A 249 13.58 -10.79 14.16
CA GLN A 249 12.50 -11.30 15.01
C GLN A 249 12.97 -11.48 16.45
N ALA A 250 14.10 -12.15 16.67
CA ALA A 250 14.67 -12.37 17.99
C ALA A 250 15.03 -11.04 18.69
N ARG A 251 15.58 -10.08 17.93
CA ARG A 251 15.91 -8.75 18.42
C ARG A 251 14.66 -7.96 18.83
N ILE A 252 13.62 -7.94 18.00
CA ILE A 252 12.35 -7.25 18.31
C ILE A 252 11.70 -7.87 19.55
N GLU A 253 11.60 -9.20 19.63
CA GLU A 253 10.97 -9.89 20.78
C GLU A 253 11.71 -9.55 22.08
N LYS A 254 13.05 -9.56 22.06
CA LYS A 254 13.87 -9.18 23.22
C LYS A 254 13.60 -7.73 23.66
N ILE A 255 13.67 -6.78 22.73
CA ILE A 255 13.53 -5.36 23.08
C ILE A 255 12.11 -5.04 23.54
N LEU A 256 11.08 -5.60 22.92
CA LEU A 256 9.70 -5.38 23.38
C LEU A 256 9.46 -5.93 24.78
N LYS A 257 10.06 -7.08 25.14
CA LYS A 257 10.00 -7.62 26.50
C LYS A 257 10.71 -6.72 27.51
N GLU A 258 11.89 -6.21 27.17
CA GLU A 258 12.63 -5.25 28.00
C GLU A 258 11.81 -3.96 28.22
N ARG A 259 11.26 -3.37 27.15
CA ARG A 259 10.40 -2.17 27.25
C ARG A 259 9.13 -2.42 28.07
N MET A 260 8.47 -3.57 27.90
CA MET A 260 7.33 -3.96 28.73
C MET A 260 7.67 -4.02 30.22
N MET A 261 8.88 -4.45 30.58
CA MET A 261 9.35 -4.46 31.96
C MET A 261 9.65 -3.04 32.46
N GLU A 262 10.28 -2.19 31.64
CA GLU A 262 10.56 -0.79 31.96
C GLU A 262 9.28 0.03 32.21
N TRP A 263 8.23 -0.20 31.42
CA TRP A 263 6.94 0.47 31.58
C TRP A 263 6.19 0.07 32.86
N ARG A 264 6.65 -0.98 33.56
CA ARG A 264 6.02 -1.52 34.77
C ARG A 264 6.97 -1.50 35.98
N PRO A 265 7.47 -0.31 36.40
CA PRO A 265 8.52 -0.21 37.41
C PRO A 265 8.08 -0.69 38.81
N ARG A 266 6.77 -0.75 39.08
CA ARG A 266 6.22 -1.10 40.40
C ARG A 266 5.84 -2.58 40.51
N GLN A 267 5.91 -3.35 39.43
CA GLN A 267 5.36 -4.71 39.40
C GLN A 267 6.19 -5.67 38.56
N PRO A 268 6.38 -6.92 39.02
CA PRO A 268 7.06 -7.92 38.21
C PRO A 268 6.23 -8.27 36.98
N THR A 269 6.85 -8.24 35.81
CA THR A 269 6.24 -8.75 34.58
C THR A 269 6.49 -10.24 34.47
N ARG A 270 5.44 -11.04 34.73
CA ARG A 270 5.51 -12.52 34.67
C ARG A 270 5.16 -12.99 33.27
N TRP A 271 6.11 -13.63 32.59
CA TRP A 271 5.90 -14.15 31.24
C TRP A 271 5.35 -15.57 31.26
N ASN A 272 4.16 -15.77 30.70
CA ASN A 272 3.56 -17.08 30.51
C ASN A 272 4.18 -17.75 29.27
N ARG A 273 5.03 -18.76 29.49
CA ARG A 273 5.75 -19.46 28.43
C ARG A 273 4.84 -20.30 27.53
N HIS A 274 3.78 -20.89 28.09
CA HIS A 274 2.87 -21.77 27.37
C HIS A 274 2.04 -20.98 26.36
N VAL A 275 1.38 -19.90 26.82
CA VAL A 275 0.64 -19.00 25.92
C VAL A 275 1.58 -18.32 24.94
N THR A 276 2.79 -17.91 25.35
CA THR A 276 3.77 -17.34 24.42
C THR A 276 4.13 -18.31 23.27
N ALA A 277 4.25 -19.61 23.54
CA ALA A 277 4.50 -20.61 22.50
C ALA A 277 3.31 -20.72 21.54
N ALA A 278 2.09 -20.85 22.05
CA ALA A 278 0.89 -20.91 21.22
C ALA A 278 0.69 -19.66 20.35
N LEU A 279 0.97 -18.48 20.90
CA LEU A 279 0.94 -17.24 20.11
C LEU A 279 2.01 -17.22 19.01
N ARG A 280 3.21 -17.78 19.27
CA ARG A 280 4.27 -17.86 18.26
C ARG A 280 3.87 -18.73 17.08
N ASP A 281 3.19 -19.84 17.33
CA ASP A 281 2.71 -20.75 16.28
C ASP A 281 1.54 -20.13 15.48
N LEU A 282 0.75 -19.26 16.11
CA LEU A 282 -0.37 -18.54 15.50
C LEU A 282 0.06 -17.49 14.47
N LEU A 283 1.14 -16.75 14.73
CA LEU A 283 1.51 -15.58 13.92
C LEU A 283 1.81 -15.91 12.44
N PRO A 284 2.51 -17.01 12.10
CA PRO A 284 2.67 -17.43 10.70
C PRO A 284 1.34 -17.79 10.02
N ALA A 285 0.36 -18.31 10.76
CA ALA A 285 -0.97 -18.59 10.20
C ALA A 285 -1.74 -17.29 9.91
N LEU A 286 -1.62 -16.28 10.77
CA LEU A 286 -2.17 -14.94 10.52
C LEU A 286 -1.57 -14.29 9.28
N GLU A 287 -0.26 -14.46 9.06
CA GLU A 287 0.38 -13.92 7.85
C GLU A 287 -0.17 -14.56 6.58
N ARG A 288 -0.26 -15.91 6.55
CA ARG A 288 -0.86 -16.63 5.41
C ARG A 288 -2.31 -16.24 5.17
N GLY A 289 -3.07 -15.99 6.24
CA GLY A 289 -4.45 -15.53 6.18
C GLY A 289 -4.62 -14.04 5.87
N MET A 290 -3.53 -13.28 5.67
CA MET A 290 -3.55 -11.82 5.53
C MET A 290 -4.33 -11.12 6.67
N GLY A 291 -4.20 -11.64 7.89
CA GLY A 291 -4.92 -11.17 9.08
C GLY A 291 -6.40 -11.56 9.17
N ARG A 292 -6.92 -12.33 8.20
CA ARG A 292 -8.29 -12.89 8.26
C ARG A 292 -8.34 -14.08 9.21
N ALA A 293 -9.57 -14.49 9.55
CA ALA A 293 -9.85 -15.56 10.51
C ALA A 293 -8.96 -16.78 10.25
N VAL A 294 -8.14 -17.08 11.27
CA VAL A 294 -7.28 -18.26 11.31
C VAL A 294 -8.15 -19.51 11.13
N GLU A 295 -7.63 -20.52 10.44
CA GLU A 295 -8.30 -21.81 10.24
C GLU A 295 -8.94 -22.31 11.55
N GLU A 296 -10.15 -22.88 11.44
CA GLU A 296 -10.97 -23.29 12.59
C GLU A 296 -10.21 -24.23 13.55
N GLN A 297 -9.30 -25.04 13.01
CA GLN A 297 -8.44 -25.93 13.77
C GLN A 297 -7.46 -25.17 14.68
N HIS A 298 -6.80 -24.13 14.17
CA HIS A 298 -5.92 -23.28 14.96
C HIS A 298 -6.70 -22.47 16.02
N ARG A 299 -7.94 -22.06 15.71
CA ARG A 299 -8.82 -21.42 16.70
C ARG A 299 -9.16 -22.37 17.84
N ALA A 300 -9.47 -23.63 17.54
CA ALA A 300 -9.75 -24.64 18.55
C ALA A 300 -8.52 -24.94 19.44
N GLU A 301 -7.32 -25.04 18.86
CA GLU A 301 -6.07 -25.24 19.60
C GLU A 301 -5.75 -24.04 20.53
N LEU A 302 -5.94 -22.82 20.02
CA LEU A 302 -5.78 -21.61 20.81
C LEU A 302 -6.85 -21.54 21.92
N ALA A 303 -8.10 -21.85 21.62
CA ALA A 303 -9.19 -21.87 22.60
C ALA A 303 -8.92 -22.88 23.73
N HIS A 304 -8.39 -24.07 23.40
CA HIS A 304 -7.97 -25.05 24.39
C HIS A 304 -6.82 -24.52 25.26
N THR A 305 -5.80 -23.93 24.64
CA THR A 305 -4.62 -23.39 25.35
C THR A 305 -4.99 -22.21 26.27
N LEU A 306 -5.98 -21.43 25.86
CA LEU A 306 -6.42 -20.24 26.58
C LEU A 306 -7.61 -20.51 27.53
N ALA A 307 -8.13 -21.75 27.60
CA ALA A 307 -9.34 -22.07 28.37
C ALA A 307 -9.23 -21.69 29.86
N ASP A 308 -8.04 -21.83 30.44
CA ASP A 308 -7.76 -21.51 31.86
C ASP A 308 -7.55 -20.00 32.11
N TYR A 309 -7.52 -19.17 31.07
CA TYR A 309 -7.16 -17.75 31.16
C TYR A 309 -8.23 -16.85 30.56
N ARG A 310 -8.54 -15.77 31.27
CA ARG A 310 -9.15 -14.59 30.66
C ARG A 310 -8.04 -13.81 29.96
N VAL A 311 -8.06 -13.82 28.63
CA VAL A 311 -7.06 -13.17 27.78
C VAL A 311 -7.54 -11.79 27.33
N SER A 312 -6.68 -10.78 27.49
CA SER A 312 -6.88 -9.45 26.90
C SER A 312 -5.64 -9.06 26.12
N GLY A 313 -5.78 -8.99 24.80
CA GLY A 313 -4.69 -8.72 23.87
C GLY A 313 -5.14 -8.94 22.42
N PHE A 314 -4.30 -8.52 21.47
CA PHE A 314 -4.58 -8.63 20.04
C PHE A 314 -3.28 -8.67 19.24
N PRO A 315 -3.30 -9.24 18.02
CA PRO A 315 -2.18 -9.13 17.11
C PRO A 315 -2.09 -7.71 16.52
N ILE A 316 -0.88 -7.18 16.49
CA ILE A 316 -0.51 -5.95 15.79
C ILE A 316 0.25 -6.37 14.52
N HIS A 317 -0.15 -5.84 13.38
CA HIS A 317 0.52 -6.06 12.09
C HIS A 317 0.95 -4.73 11.50
N MET A 318 2.20 -4.64 11.05
CA MET A 318 2.70 -3.48 10.31
C MET A 318 3.94 -3.82 9.46
N ALA A 319 4.20 -2.99 8.45
CA ALA A 319 5.48 -2.98 7.74
C ALA A 319 6.62 -2.66 8.71
N PHE A 320 7.78 -3.31 8.55
CA PHE A 320 8.96 -2.93 9.31
C PHE A 320 9.60 -1.68 8.70
N THR A 321 9.62 -0.59 9.46
CA THR A 321 10.39 0.62 9.11
C THR A 321 11.52 0.81 10.11
N GLU A 322 11.15 0.90 11.39
CA GLU A 322 12.07 1.07 12.49
C GLU A 322 11.50 0.43 13.76
N LEU A 323 12.40 0.10 14.69
CA LEU A 323 12.02 -0.53 15.95
C LEU A 323 11.17 0.38 16.84
N GLN A 324 11.41 1.69 16.80
CA GLN A 324 10.73 2.65 17.67
C GLN A 324 9.21 2.69 17.40
N ARG A 325 8.79 2.60 16.14
CA ARG A 325 7.38 2.54 15.73
C ARG A 325 6.67 1.30 16.28
N LEU A 326 7.36 0.15 16.29
CA LEU A 326 6.84 -1.07 16.92
C LEU A 326 6.69 -0.91 18.43
N VAL A 327 7.69 -0.31 19.09
CA VAL A 327 7.66 -0.04 20.53
C VAL A 327 6.47 0.87 20.88
N GLU A 328 6.25 1.93 20.10
CA GLU A 328 5.11 2.85 20.26
C GLU A 328 3.76 2.18 20.03
N ALA A 329 3.65 1.34 18.99
CA ALA A 329 2.43 0.59 18.71
C ALA A 329 2.08 -0.38 19.86
N VAL A 330 3.08 -1.09 20.39
CA VAL A 330 2.90 -2.00 21.53
C VAL A 330 2.60 -1.22 22.82
N TYR A 331 3.23 -0.07 23.03
CA TYR A 331 2.90 0.82 24.15
C TYR A 331 1.45 1.30 24.08
N GLY A 332 1.04 1.80 22.91
CA GLY A 332 -0.31 2.30 22.64
C GLY A 332 -1.42 1.26 22.81
N SER A 333 -1.10 -0.04 22.79
CA SER A 333 -2.05 -1.11 23.11
C SER A 333 -2.58 -1.06 24.55
N GLY A 334 -1.84 -0.40 25.46
CA GLY A 334 -2.18 -0.32 26.88
C GLY A 334 -2.07 -1.64 27.65
N VAL A 335 -1.67 -2.76 27.02
CA VAL A 335 -1.59 -4.06 27.69
C VAL A 335 -0.66 -4.03 28.92
N HIS A 336 0.45 -3.30 28.84
CA HIS A 336 1.39 -3.12 29.96
C HIS A 336 0.77 -2.48 31.21
N SER A 337 -0.29 -1.69 31.06
CA SER A 337 -0.97 -0.98 32.15
C SER A 337 -1.92 -1.86 32.98
N ILE A 338 -2.16 -3.10 32.54
CA ILE A 338 -3.10 -4.01 33.20
C ILE A 338 -2.53 -4.47 34.54
N ASP A 339 -3.25 -4.14 35.60
CA ASP A 339 -2.85 -4.36 37.00
C ASP A 339 -3.90 -5.16 37.77
N LEU A 340 -4.20 -6.37 37.30
CA LEU A 340 -5.02 -7.31 38.06
C LEU A 340 -4.14 -8.25 38.89
N PRO A 341 -4.55 -8.65 40.11
CA PRO A 341 -3.79 -9.61 40.90
C PRO A 341 -3.57 -10.92 40.15
N GLY A 342 -2.32 -11.37 40.07
CA GLY A 342 -1.96 -12.61 39.37
C GLY A 342 -1.91 -12.49 37.84
N THR A 343 -1.88 -11.27 37.30
CA THR A 343 -1.72 -11.06 35.85
C THR A 343 -0.37 -11.59 35.36
N GLU A 344 -0.42 -12.41 34.32
CA GLU A 344 0.71 -12.85 33.51
C GLU A 344 0.63 -12.22 32.12
N PHE A 345 1.73 -12.25 31.38
CA PHE A 345 1.86 -11.61 30.07
C PHE A 345 2.39 -12.62 29.06
N ALA A 346 1.93 -12.51 27.82
CA ALA A 346 2.50 -13.25 26.70
C ALA A 346 2.84 -12.26 25.58
N LEU A 347 4.03 -12.45 25.00
CA LEU A 347 4.50 -11.67 23.88
C LEU A 347 5.25 -12.57 22.91
N ALA A 348 4.77 -12.62 21.68
CA ALA A 348 5.40 -13.32 20.56
C ALA A 348 5.55 -12.38 19.38
N VAL A 349 6.62 -12.56 18.61
CA VAL A 349 6.90 -11.80 17.40
C VAL A 349 7.15 -12.76 16.25
N TYR A 350 6.64 -12.43 15.07
CA TYR A 350 6.94 -13.09 13.82
C TYR A 350 7.31 -12.06 12.77
N VAL A 351 8.42 -12.30 12.07
CA VAL A 351 8.85 -11.47 10.94
C VAL A 351 8.81 -12.34 9.70
N HIS A 352 7.94 -11.97 8.75
CA HIS A 352 7.86 -12.63 7.46
C HIS A 352 8.70 -11.86 6.43
N PRO A 353 9.76 -12.47 5.87
CA PRO A 353 10.52 -11.86 4.79
C PRO A 353 9.81 -12.07 3.46
N TYR A 354 9.65 -10.98 2.73
CA TYR A 354 9.30 -10.97 1.32
C TYR A 354 10.52 -10.61 0.47
N ALA A 355 10.40 -10.77 -0.84
CA ALA A 355 11.37 -10.28 -1.81
C ALA A 355 11.66 -8.78 -1.63
N ASN A 356 12.82 -8.35 -2.11
CA ASN A 356 13.28 -6.95 -2.08
C ASN A 356 13.37 -6.38 -0.66
N HIS A 357 13.77 -7.23 0.30
CA HIS A 357 13.97 -6.88 1.71
C HIS A 357 12.72 -6.32 2.41
N VAL A 358 11.53 -6.52 1.84
CA VAL A 358 10.25 -6.13 2.44
C VAL A 358 9.96 -7.07 3.61
N MET A 359 9.62 -6.50 4.77
CA MET A 359 9.44 -7.28 6.01
C MET A 359 8.09 -6.97 6.64
N SER A 360 7.28 -8.01 6.82
CA SER A 360 5.99 -7.95 7.49
C SER A 360 6.15 -8.40 8.94
N VAL A 361 5.80 -7.52 9.89
CA VAL A 361 5.99 -7.78 11.32
C VAL A 361 4.65 -7.98 12.00
N TRP A 362 4.55 -9.11 12.69
CA TRP A 362 3.45 -9.43 13.58
C TRP A 362 3.94 -9.44 15.02
N VAL A 363 3.24 -8.73 15.89
CA VAL A 363 3.45 -8.77 17.34
C VAL A 363 2.14 -9.16 17.99
N TYR A 364 2.12 -10.25 18.73
CA TYR A 364 1.01 -10.57 19.61
C TYR A 364 1.40 -10.21 21.03
N VAL A 365 0.67 -9.27 21.64
CA VAL A 365 0.84 -8.88 23.05
C VAL A 365 -0.46 -9.11 23.80
N ALA A 366 -0.38 -9.80 24.94
CA ALA A 366 -1.54 -10.14 25.74
C ALA A 366 -1.24 -10.14 27.25
N SER A 367 -2.26 -9.80 28.02
CA SER A 367 -2.36 -10.04 29.46
C SER A 367 -3.29 -11.23 29.72
N LEU A 368 -2.99 -11.97 30.78
CA LEU A 368 -3.60 -13.24 31.12
C LEU A 368 -3.95 -13.24 32.60
N VAL A 369 -5.21 -13.51 32.93
CA VAL A 369 -5.66 -13.69 34.32
C VAL A 369 -6.31 -15.06 34.42
N ARG A 370 -5.83 -15.93 35.31
CA ARG A 370 -6.42 -17.26 35.48
C ARG A 370 -7.90 -17.17 35.86
N VAL A 371 -8.73 -17.91 35.16
CA VAL A 371 -10.13 -18.14 35.54
C VAL A 371 -10.10 -19.11 36.72
N ARG A 372 -10.71 -18.73 37.84
CA ARG A 372 -10.76 -19.56 39.05
C ARG A 372 -11.69 -20.75 38.90
#